data_AF-Q758P2-F1
#
_entry.id   AF-Q758P2-F1
#
_cell.length_a   1.000
_cell.length_b   1.000
_cell.length_c   1.000
_cell.angle_alpha   90.00
_cell.angle_beta   90.00
_cell.angle_gamma   90.00
#
_symmetry.space_group_name_H-M   'P 1'
#
loop_
_entity.id
_entity.type
_entity.pdbx_description
1 polymer ?
#
loop_
_entity_poly.entity_id
_entity_poly.type
_entity_poly.pdbx_seq_one_letter_code
_entity_poly.pdbx_strand_id
1 'polypeptide(L)'
;MLCARAPAVARFRALHTGPVTKDLFSWLKRGKSKEEAVEKPADTKELIGKIESGSSGTQSVARKVLKLKLEPSDFVGMDEAQLARQLHRERLEKVQFRRWLSQEKLSKPEELRTLVAAAYETTFGAPGDAAALEQRFPDLRSMFIFAKHMQASTGYIMPDAQLTRLHTPAAVAQWYERNVLTGKLQKFREELPNAIDLSDADLPVNVVVREHVLPKVQRKTLNAVLREVSALETSKAKAALERAKAT
;
A
#
# COMPACT_ATOMS: atom_id res chain seq x y z
N MET A 1 -13.83 12.52 68.41
CA MET A 1 -12.58 11.75 68.55
C MET A 1 -12.41 10.90 67.31
N LEU A 2 -11.32 11.05 66.57
CA LEU A 2 -10.62 10.04 65.76
C LEU A 2 -9.49 10.78 65.02
N CYS A 3 -8.29 10.68 65.57
CA CYS A 3 -7.06 11.22 64.98
C CYS A 3 -6.66 10.35 63.78
N ALA A 4 -6.47 10.96 62.61
CA ALA A 4 -5.81 10.31 61.48
C ALA A 4 -4.38 10.84 61.33
N ARG A 5 -3.44 9.91 61.48
CA ARG A 5 -1.98 10.05 61.47
C ARG A 5 -1.47 10.48 60.07
N ALA A 6 -0.55 11.43 60.03
CA ALA A 6 0.25 11.72 58.84
C ALA A 6 1.16 10.53 58.47
N PRO A 7 1.38 10.23 57.16
CA PRO A 7 2.30 9.18 56.77
C PRO A 7 3.74 9.60 57.02
N ALA A 8 4.50 8.74 57.69
CA ALA A 8 5.92 8.91 57.93
C ALA A 8 6.69 8.76 56.61
N VAL A 9 7.41 9.80 56.21
CA VAL A 9 8.33 9.78 55.07
C VAL A 9 9.56 8.95 55.44
N ALA A 10 9.61 7.71 54.96
CA ALA A 10 10.81 6.88 55.04
C ALA A 10 11.92 7.54 54.19
N ARG A 11 12.96 8.05 54.86
CA ARG A 11 14.17 8.57 54.21
C ARG A 11 14.99 7.39 53.68
N PHE A 12 14.77 7.03 52.42
CA PHE A 12 15.65 6.12 51.70
C PHE A 12 16.98 6.85 51.44
N ARG A 13 18.08 6.41 52.05
CA ARG A 13 19.44 6.86 51.69
C ARG A 13 19.83 6.16 50.39
N ALA A 14 19.36 6.68 49.27
CA ALA A 14 19.91 6.35 47.97
C ALA A 14 21.34 6.90 47.91
N LEU A 15 22.32 6.02 47.70
CA LEU A 15 23.67 6.42 47.29
C LEU A 15 23.51 7.33 46.06
N HIS A 16 24.02 8.57 46.17
CA HIS A 16 24.03 9.54 45.07
C HIS A 16 24.88 9.01 43.91
N THR A 17 24.26 8.23 43.03
CA THR A 17 24.76 7.98 41.69
C THR A 17 23.86 8.77 40.75
N GLY A 18 24.36 9.91 40.27
CA GLY A 18 23.67 10.68 39.24
C GLY A 18 23.56 9.87 37.95
N PRO A 19 22.62 10.22 37.05
CA PRO A 19 22.52 9.58 35.74
C PRO A 19 23.85 9.72 34.98
N VAL A 20 24.29 8.64 34.33
CA VAL A 20 25.52 8.61 33.53
C VAL A 20 25.37 9.57 32.35
N THR A 21 25.93 10.77 32.45
CA THR A 21 25.96 11.70 31.31
C THR A 21 27.03 11.23 30.32
N LYS A 22 26.68 11.15 29.03
CA LYS A 22 27.59 10.76 27.93
C LYS A 22 28.30 11.99 27.35
N ASP A 23 28.71 12.91 28.19
CA ASP A 23 29.30 14.18 27.78
C ASP A 23 30.79 14.01 27.43
N LEU A 24 31.36 14.94 26.66
CA LEU A 24 32.79 14.95 26.29
C LEU A 24 33.72 14.75 27.49
N PHE A 25 33.41 15.37 28.63
CA PHE A 25 34.17 15.22 29.88
C PHE A 25 34.03 13.84 30.52
N SER A 26 32.90 13.15 30.33
CA SER A 26 32.71 11.76 30.78
C SER A 26 33.56 10.79 29.96
N TRP A 27 33.68 11.04 28.65
CA TRP A 27 34.53 10.29 27.73
C TRP A 27 36.02 10.52 28.03
N LEU A 28 36.42 11.78 28.26
CA LEU A 28 37.79 12.14 28.62
C LEU A 28 38.23 11.50 29.95
N LYS A 29 37.36 11.48 30.97
CA LYS A 29 37.62 10.80 32.24
C LYS A 29 37.72 9.28 32.09
N ARG A 30 36.92 8.66 31.21
CA ARG A 30 37.04 7.23 30.88
C ARG A 30 38.34 6.89 30.15
N GLY A 31 38.87 7.82 29.36
CA GLY A 31 40.19 7.69 28.75
C GLY A 31 41.31 7.63 29.80
N LYS A 32 41.22 8.49 30.83
CA LYS A 32 42.19 8.52 31.94
C LYS A 32 42.08 7.30 32.87
N SER A 33 40.88 6.82 33.16
CA SER A 33 40.70 5.62 33.99
C SER A 33 41.09 4.31 33.29
N LYS A 34 41.30 4.33 31.97
CA LYS A 34 41.91 3.19 31.25
C LYS A 34 43.43 3.14 31.42
N GLU A 35 44.09 4.27 31.71
CA GLU A 35 45.52 4.30 32.07
C GLU A 35 45.76 3.80 33.51
N GLU A 36 44.78 3.89 34.41
CA GLU A 36 44.89 3.35 35.78
C GLU A 36 44.56 1.85 35.87
N ALA A 37 44.01 1.26 34.82
CA ALA A 37 43.89 -0.20 34.66
C ALA A 37 45.09 -0.80 33.89
N VAL A 38 46.21 -0.09 33.84
CA VAL A 38 47.50 -0.67 33.48
C VAL A 38 47.88 -1.60 34.62
N GLU A 39 47.95 -2.89 34.29
CA GLU A 39 48.46 -3.96 35.14
C GLU A 39 49.69 -3.45 35.91
N LYS A 40 49.78 -3.77 37.22
CA LYS A 40 50.95 -3.47 38.04
C LYS A 40 52.23 -3.72 37.21
N PRO A 41 53.18 -2.78 37.15
CA PRO A 41 54.37 -2.95 36.32
C PRO A 41 55.02 -4.28 36.71
N ALA A 42 55.07 -5.22 35.75
CA ALA A 42 55.69 -6.50 35.95
C ALA A 42 57.16 -6.29 36.30
N ASP A 43 57.69 -7.15 37.17
CA ASP A 43 59.04 -7.07 37.69
C ASP A 43 60.05 -6.98 36.52
N THR A 44 61.00 -6.04 36.60
CA THR A 44 61.87 -5.65 35.47
C THR A 44 62.67 -6.83 34.90
N LYS A 45 62.88 -7.87 35.69
CA LYS A 45 63.55 -9.11 35.30
C LYS A 45 62.74 -9.93 34.27
N GLU A 46 61.42 -9.96 34.38
CA GLU A 46 60.56 -10.68 33.43
C GLU A 46 60.43 -9.95 32.10
N LEU A 47 60.51 -8.62 32.15
CA LEU A 47 60.42 -7.75 30.98
C LEU A 47 61.69 -7.84 30.12
N ILE A 48 62.86 -7.91 30.74
CA ILE A 48 64.15 -8.12 30.06
C ILE A 48 64.19 -9.52 29.40
N GLY A 49 63.76 -10.57 30.11
CA GLY A 49 63.73 -11.93 29.54
C GLY A 49 62.77 -12.08 28.33
N LYS A 50 61.68 -11.30 28.29
CA LYS A 50 60.77 -11.27 27.13
C LYS A 50 61.33 -10.49 25.94
N ILE A 51 62.13 -9.45 26.18
CA ILE A 51 62.83 -8.70 25.13
C ILE A 51 63.95 -9.57 24.52
N GLU A 52 64.72 -10.26 25.35
CA GLU A 52 65.83 -11.13 24.91
C GLU A 52 65.35 -12.38 24.15
N SER A 53 64.13 -12.86 24.42
CA SER A 53 63.53 -13.99 23.70
C SER A 53 62.82 -13.61 22.39
N GLY A 54 62.80 -12.32 22.02
CA GLY A 54 62.30 -11.85 20.72
C GLY A 54 60.79 -12.05 20.46
N SER A 55 60.01 -12.52 21.44
CA SER A 55 58.58 -12.71 21.29
C SER A 55 57.82 -11.41 21.56
N SER A 56 57.85 -10.49 20.59
CA SER A 56 56.96 -9.33 20.59
C SER A 56 55.51 -9.81 20.36
N GLY A 57 54.82 -10.08 21.45
CA GLY A 57 53.40 -10.39 21.49
C GLY A 57 52.57 -9.15 21.18
N THR A 58 52.53 -8.74 19.92
CA THR A 58 51.48 -7.84 19.41
C THR A 58 50.71 -8.54 18.31
N GLN A 59 50.08 -9.67 18.66
CA GLN A 59 48.85 -10.07 17.97
C GLN A 59 47.76 -9.07 18.35
N SER A 60 47.78 -7.91 17.68
CA SER A 60 46.57 -7.11 17.47
C SER A 60 45.62 -8.00 16.67
N VAL A 61 44.85 -8.83 17.37
CA VAL A 61 43.65 -9.45 16.80
C VAL A 61 42.69 -8.29 16.56
N ALA A 62 42.85 -7.64 15.41
CA ALA A 62 41.88 -6.73 14.87
C ALA A 62 40.58 -7.52 14.72
N ARG A 63 39.73 -7.48 15.76
CA ARG A 63 38.35 -7.95 15.69
C ARG A 63 37.75 -7.21 14.51
N LYS A 64 37.63 -7.88 13.36
CA LYS A 64 36.80 -7.42 12.24
C LYS A 64 35.41 -7.30 12.83
N VAL A 65 35.04 -6.09 13.24
CA VAL A 65 33.68 -5.78 13.68
C VAL A 65 32.83 -6.02 12.44
N LEU A 66 32.20 -7.19 12.37
CA LEU A 66 31.21 -7.52 11.36
C LEU A 66 30.13 -6.44 11.50
N LYS A 67 30.07 -5.53 10.51
CA LYS A 67 29.01 -4.54 10.46
C LYS A 67 27.70 -5.31 10.30
N LEU A 68 26.82 -5.17 11.27
CA LEU A 68 25.46 -5.66 11.15
C LEU A 68 24.83 -5.02 9.92
N LYS A 69 24.21 -5.85 9.08
CA LYS A 69 23.32 -5.33 8.05
C LYS A 69 22.10 -4.77 8.77
N LEU A 70 21.46 -3.77 8.19
CA LEU A 70 20.24 -3.20 8.75
C LEU A 70 19.06 -3.84 8.01
N GLU A 71 19.00 -5.17 8.02
CA GLU A 71 17.88 -5.92 7.47
C GLU A 71 16.76 -6.02 8.51
N PRO A 72 15.48 -6.07 8.13
CA PRO A 72 14.37 -6.18 9.08
C PRO A 72 14.49 -7.36 10.07
N SER A 73 15.19 -8.43 9.68
CA SER A 73 15.48 -9.59 10.52
C SER A 73 16.45 -9.30 11.68
N ASP A 74 17.27 -8.27 11.56
CA ASP A 74 18.29 -7.91 12.54
C ASP A 74 17.74 -6.97 13.64
N PHE A 75 16.52 -6.46 13.46
CA PHE A 75 15.84 -5.60 14.43
C PHE A 75 14.92 -6.42 15.34
N VAL A 76 14.95 -6.10 16.64
CA VAL A 76 14.04 -6.69 17.63
C VAL A 76 12.95 -5.68 17.97
N GLY A 77 11.70 -6.11 17.85
CA GLY A 77 10.51 -5.28 18.07
C GLY A 77 9.83 -4.86 16.76
N MET A 78 8.63 -4.30 16.87
CA MET A 78 7.86 -3.77 15.74
C MET A 78 7.69 -2.27 15.91
N ASP A 79 7.77 -1.54 14.79
CA ASP A 79 7.41 -0.14 14.75
C ASP A 79 5.89 0.01 14.97
N GLU A 80 5.50 0.81 15.98
CA GLU A 80 4.10 1.05 16.33
C GLU A 80 3.27 1.53 15.14
N ALA A 81 3.85 2.38 14.27
CA ALA A 81 3.15 2.89 13.10
C ALA A 81 2.90 1.78 12.06
N GLN A 82 3.84 0.83 11.92
CA GLN A 82 3.67 -0.31 11.02
C GLN A 82 2.65 -1.29 11.58
N LEU A 83 2.70 -1.57 12.88
CA LEU A 83 1.73 -2.42 13.57
C LEU A 83 0.31 -1.86 13.44
N ALA A 84 0.13 -0.55 13.68
CA ALA A 84 -1.18 0.11 13.54
C ALA A 84 -1.73 -0.01 12.11
N ARG A 85 -0.88 0.14 11.08
CA ARG A 85 -1.27 -0.03 9.68
C ARG A 85 -1.65 -1.47 9.35
N GLN A 86 -0.92 -2.45 9.88
CA GLN A 86 -1.22 -3.88 9.70
C GLN A 86 -2.56 -4.23 10.34
N LEU A 87 -2.76 -3.86 11.61
CA LEU A 87 -4.02 -4.08 12.32
C LEU A 87 -5.21 -3.40 11.63
N HIS A 88 -5.01 -2.20 11.08
CA HIS A 88 -6.06 -1.53 10.32
C HIS A 88 -6.43 -2.29 9.04
N ARG A 89 -5.44 -2.80 8.29
CA ARG A 89 -5.69 -3.63 7.10
C ARG A 89 -6.43 -4.91 7.45
N GLU A 90 -5.99 -5.62 8.49
CA GLU A 90 -6.64 -6.84 8.96
C GLU A 90 -8.09 -6.59 9.38
N ARG A 91 -8.36 -5.45 10.04
CA ARG A 91 -9.73 -5.05 10.38
C ARG A 91 -10.57 -4.85 9.13
N LEU A 92 -10.06 -4.10 8.14
CA LEU A 92 -10.76 -3.86 6.88
C LEU A 92 -11.07 -5.15 6.12
N GLU A 93 -10.15 -6.13 6.13
CA GLU A 93 -10.36 -7.45 5.51
C GLU A 93 -11.43 -8.27 6.24
N LYS A 94 -11.54 -8.15 7.56
CA LYS A 94 -12.50 -8.88 8.39
C LYS A 94 -13.89 -8.22 8.44
N VAL A 95 -14.05 -6.97 8.00
CA VAL A 95 -15.35 -6.28 8.04
C VAL A 95 -16.29 -6.87 6.98
N GLN A 96 -17.42 -7.39 7.45
CA GLN A 96 -18.51 -7.85 6.59
C GLN A 96 -19.30 -6.64 6.04
N PHE A 97 -18.86 -6.10 4.91
CA PHE A 97 -19.61 -5.07 4.20
C PHE A 97 -20.72 -5.68 3.35
N ARG A 98 -21.94 -5.14 3.45
CA ARG A 98 -23.04 -5.48 2.56
C ARG A 98 -22.77 -4.94 1.15
N ARG A 99 -22.16 -5.76 0.31
CA ARG A 99 -21.93 -5.45 -1.10
C ARG A 99 -23.15 -5.90 -1.91
N TRP A 100 -24.08 -4.98 -2.13
CA TRP A 100 -25.30 -5.24 -2.91
C TRP A 100 -25.14 -4.92 -4.41
N LEU A 101 -24.07 -4.20 -4.77
CA LEU A 101 -23.68 -3.94 -6.15
C LEU A 101 -22.79 -5.07 -6.66
N SER A 102 -22.99 -5.43 -7.93
CA SER A 102 -22.12 -6.36 -8.64
C SER A 102 -20.67 -5.84 -8.69
N GLN A 103 -19.74 -6.77 -8.50
CA GLN A 103 -18.31 -6.55 -8.71
C GLN A 103 -17.99 -6.51 -10.21
N GLU A 104 -18.67 -7.34 -11.00
CA GLU A 104 -18.60 -7.34 -12.45
C GLU A 104 -19.38 -6.14 -12.98
N LYS A 105 -18.68 -5.26 -13.69
CA LYS A 105 -19.26 -4.04 -14.25
C LYS A 105 -19.78 -4.32 -15.64
N LEU A 106 -20.92 -3.71 -15.96
CA LEU A 106 -21.47 -3.72 -17.30
C LEU A 106 -20.45 -3.16 -18.30
N SER A 107 -20.12 -3.95 -19.32
CA SER A 107 -19.14 -3.56 -20.35
C SER A 107 -19.68 -3.68 -21.77
N LYS A 108 -20.55 -4.67 -22.04
CA LYS A 108 -21.07 -4.93 -23.38
C LYS A 108 -22.53 -4.49 -23.54
N PRO A 109 -22.95 -4.05 -24.74
CA PRO A 109 -24.34 -3.71 -25.00
C PRO A 109 -25.28 -4.94 -24.96
N GLU A 110 -24.77 -6.12 -25.31
CA GLU A 110 -25.55 -7.37 -25.25
C GLU A 110 -25.90 -7.76 -23.81
N GLU A 111 -24.95 -7.57 -22.88
CA GLU A 111 -25.15 -7.77 -21.44
C GLU A 111 -26.22 -6.83 -20.90
N LEU A 112 -26.28 -5.59 -21.40
CA LEU A 112 -27.32 -4.65 -20.96
C LEU A 112 -28.71 -5.16 -21.34
N ARG A 113 -28.89 -5.71 -22.55
CA ARG A 113 -30.19 -6.23 -23.01
C ARG A 113 -30.67 -7.38 -22.14
N THR A 114 -29.78 -8.31 -21.80
CA THR A 114 -30.11 -9.45 -20.93
C THR A 114 -30.43 -8.99 -19.51
N LEU A 115 -29.68 -8.02 -18.98
CA LEU A 115 -29.94 -7.44 -17.65
C LEU A 115 -31.27 -6.67 -17.59
N VAL A 116 -31.62 -5.94 -18.65
CA VAL A 116 -32.91 -5.23 -18.73
C VAL A 116 -34.07 -6.22 -18.77
N ALA A 117 -33.95 -7.30 -19.56
CA ALA A 117 -34.97 -8.35 -19.60
C ALA A 117 -35.13 -9.02 -18.22
N ALA A 118 -34.02 -9.38 -17.57
CA ALA A 118 -34.03 -9.97 -16.23
C ALA A 118 -34.61 -9.01 -15.16
N ALA A 119 -34.28 -7.72 -15.24
CA ALA A 119 -34.84 -6.70 -14.35
C ALA A 119 -36.34 -6.54 -14.54
N TYR A 120 -36.81 -6.59 -15.79
CA TYR A 120 -38.22 -6.51 -16.12
C TYR A 120 -38.98 -7.74 -15.59
N GLU A 121 -38.47 -8.94 -15.85
CA GLU A 121 -39.05 -10.20 -15.35
C GLU A 121 -39.08 -10.24 -13.81
N THR A 122 -38.03 -9.77 -13.14
CA THR A 122 -38.00 -9.69 -11.67
C THR A 122 -39.03 -8.72 -11.12
N THR A 123 -39.36 -7.66 -11.86
CA THR A 123 -40.28 -6.62 -11.40
C THR A 123 -41.74 -6.98 -11.67
N PHE A 124 -42.03 -7.55 -12.85
CA PHE A 124 -43.40 -7.79 -13.33
C PHE A 124 -43.79 -9.26 -13.40
N GLY A 125 -42.86 -10.19 -13.19
CA GLY A 125 -43.09 -11.64 -13.21
C GLY A 125 -43.25 -12.26 -14.60
N ALA A 126 -43.00 -11.49 -15.67
CA ALA A 126 -43.09 -11.94 -17.05
C ALA A 126 -41.99 -11.29 -17.90
N PRO A 127 -41.50 -11.95 -18.97
CA PRO A 127 -40.58 -11.33 -19.91
C PRO A 127 -41.27 -10.15 -20.60
N GLY A 128 -40.55 -9.02 -20.68
CA GLY A 128 -41.03 -7.80 -21.33
C GLY A 128 -40.62 -7.73 -22.79
N ASP A 129 -41.60 -7.57 -23.68
CA ASP A 129 -41.33 -7.24 -25.08
C ASP A 129 -40.89 -5.78 -25.24
N ALA A 130 -40.35 -5.43 -26.40
CA ALA A 130 -39.90 -4.06 -26.70
C ALA A 130 -41.00 -3.00 -26.44
N ALA A 131 -42.26 -3.31 -26.81
CA ALA A 131 -43.40 -2.43 -26.57
C ALA A 131 -43.71 -2.27 -25.07
N ALA A 132 -43.46 -3.29 -24.25
CA ALA A 132 -43.68 -3.24 -22.81
C ALA A 132 -42.65 -2.36 -22.09
N LEU A 133 -41.41 -2.31 -22.60
CA LEU A 133 -40.35 -1.45 -22.06
C LEU A 133 -40.62 0.05 -22.30
N GLU A 134 -41.42 0.40 -23.30
CA GLU A 134 -41.82 1.79 -23.58
C GLU A 134 -42.99 2.26 -22.71
N GLN A 135 -43.69 1.33 -22.05
CA GLN A 135 -44.78 1.68 -21.14
C GLN A 135 -44.22 2.31 -19.86
N ARG A 136 -44.98 3.26 -19.30
CA ARG A 136 -44.63 3.86 -18.02
C ARG A 136 -44.78 2.84 -16.89
N PHE A 137 -43.94 2.97 -15.88
CA PHE A 137 -44.10 2.18 -14.66
C PHE A 137 -45.50 2.39 -14.07
N PRO A 138 -46.21 1.32 -13.70
CA PRO A 138 -47.57 1.43 -13.16
C PRO A 138 -47.59 2.08 -11.77
N ASP A 139 -46.51 1.88 -10.99
CA ASP A 139 -46.36 2.43 -9.65
C ASP A 139 -44.89 2.71 -9.31
N LEU A 140 -44.68 3.52 -8.27
CA LEU A 140 -43.35 3.88 -7.77
C LEU A 140 -42.59 2.67 -7.22
N ARG A 141 -43.31 1.66 -6.71
CA ARG A 141 -42.69 0.44 -6.20
C ARG A 141 -42.07 -0.37 -7.32
N SER A 142 -42.76 -0.57 -8.45
CA SER A 142 -42.17 -1.26 -9.61
C SER A 142 -40.98 -0.49 -10.16
N MET A 143 -41.08 0.84 -10.26
CA MET A 143 -39.95 1.68 -10.67
C MET A 143 -38.73 1.49 -9.76
N PHE A 144 -38.94 1.50 -8.44
CA PHE A 144 -37.86 1.29 -7.47
C PHE A 144 -37.25 -0.11 -7.57
N ILE A 145 -38.08 -1.16 -7.66
CA ILE A 145 -37.60 -2.55 -7.76
C ILE A 145 -36.77 -2.71 -9.05
N PHE A 146 -37.28 -2.23 -10.18
CA PHE A 146 -36.59 -2.28 -11.46
C PHE A 146 -35.25 -1.55 -11.41
N ALA A 147 -35.25 -0.29 -10.97
CA ALA A 147 -34.04 0.51 -10.89
C ALA A 147 -33.01 -0.09 -9.93
N LYS A 148 -33.45 -0.59 -8.76
CA LYS A 148 -32.57 -1.23 -7.79
C LYS A 148 -31.95 -2.51 -8.35
N HIS A 149 -32.73 -3.32 -9.07
CA HIS A 149 -32.23 -4.52 -9.72
C HIS A 149 -31.18 -4.17 -10.79
N MET A 150 -31.47 -3.17 -11.63
CA MET A 150 -30.52 -2.66 -12.63
C MET A 150 -29.22 -2.15 -12.00
N GLN A 151 -29.30 -1.38 -10.91
CA GLN A 151 -28.11 -0.90 -10.19
C GLN A 151 -27.31 -2.05 -9.58
N ALA A 152 -28.00 -3.01 -8.96
CA ALA A 152 -27.38 -4.18 -8.36
C ALA A 152 -26.64 -5.03 -9.40
N SER A 153 -27.26 -5.28 -10.56
CA SER A 153 -26.70 -6.13 -11.61
C SER A 153 -25.60 -5.45 -12.41
N THR A 154 -25.78 -4.18 -12.81
CA THR A 154 -24.77 -3.42 -13.57
C THR A 154 -23.58 -2.99 -12.72
N GLY A 155 -23.77 -2.90 -11.40
CA GLY A 155 -22.78 -2.37 -10.48
C GLY A 155 -22.59 -0.85 -10.53
N TYR A 156 -23.43 -0.12 -11.27
CA TYR A 156 -23.41 1.34 -11.36
C TYR A 156 -24.64 1.94 -10.70
N ILE A 157 -24.40 2.93 -9.83
CA ILE A 157 -25.45 3.69 -9.17
C ILE A 157 -25.97 4.77 -10.12
N MET A 158 -27.28 4.83 -10.30
CA MET A 158 -27.93 5.91 -11.02
C MET A 158 -28.20 7.08 -10.05
N PRO A 159 -27.92 8.34 -10.42
CA PRO A 159 -28.27 9.49 -9.60
C PRO A 159 -29.78 9.59 -9.37
N ASP A 160 -30.19 9.97 -8.16
CA ASP A 160 -31.60 10.11 -7.77
C ASP A 160 -32.36 11.12 -8.66
N ALA A 161 -31.67 12.17 -9.13
CA ALA A 161 -32.22 13.14 -10.06
C ALA A 161 -32.61 12.52 -11.42
N GLN A 162 -31.97 11.42 -11.82
CA GLN A 162 -32.33 10.67 -13.04
C GLN A 162 -33.45 9.67 -12.73
N LEU A 163 -33.38 8.99 -11.58
CA LEU A 163 -34.45 8.08 -11.14
C LEU A 163 -35.82 8.76 -11.07
N THR A 164 -35.86 10.03 -10.67
CA THR A 164 -37.10 10.82 -10.61
C THR A 164 -37.63 11.27 -11.97
N ARG A 165 -36.78 11.32 -13.01
CA ARG A 165 -37.13 11.77 -14.37
C ARG A 165 -37.47 10.63 -15.32
N LEU A 166 -36.91 9.45 -15.11
CA LEU A 166 -37.03 8.31 -16.02
C LEU A 166 -38.25 7.47 -15.63
N HIS A 167 -39.34 7.61 -16.38
CA HIS A 167 -40.62 6.97 -16.05
C HIS A 167 -40.88 5.63 -16.77
N THR A 168 -39.97 5.19 -17.63
CA THR A 168 -40.12 3.97 -18.46
C THR A 168 -38.86 3.10 -18.36
N PRO A 169 -38.98 1.76 -18.36
CA PRO A 169 -37.84 0.84 -18.42
C PRO A 169 -36.86 1.15 -19.56
N ALA A 170 -37.38 1.47 -20.77
CA ALA A 170 -36.56 1.81 -21.92
C ALA A 170 -35.70 3.05 -21.68
N ALA A 171 -36.25 4.10 -21.07
CA ALA A 171 -35.49 5.31 -20.73
C ALA A 171 -34.39 5.02 -19.69
N VAL A 172 -34.64 4.11 -18.75
CA VAL A 172 -33.61 3.62 -17.81
C VAL A 172 -32.49 2.89 -18.56
N ALA A 173 -32.83 1.98 -19.49
CA ALA A 173 -31.83 1.29 -20.31
C ALA A 173 -31.00 2.26 -21.15
N GLN A 174 -31.64 3.21 -21.84
CA GLN A 174 -30.96 4.26 -22.62
C GLN A 174 -30.01 5.12 -21.77
N TRP A 175 -30.34 5.34 -20.49
CA TRP A 175 -29.44 6.05 -19.59
C TRP A 175 -28.13 5.27 -19.36
N TYR A 176 -28.22 3.96 -19.16
CA TYR A 176 -27.03 3.09 -19.01
C TYR A 176 -26.23 3.04 -20.32
N GLU A 177 -26.89 2.94 -21.47
CA GLU A 177 -26.20 3.00 -22.77
C GLU A 177 -25.42 4.31 -22.92
N ARG A 178 -26.05 5.45 -22.67
CA ARG A 178 -25.45 6.77 -22.91
C ARG A 178 -24.41 7.19 -21.89
N ASN A 179 -24.47 6.72 -20.65
CA ASN A 179 -23.59 7.19 -19.57
C ASN A 179 -22.58 6.15 -19.10
N VAL A 180 -22.95 4.86 -19.14
CA VAL A 180 -22.08 3.76 -18.70
C VAL A 180 -21.33 3.17 -19.88
N LEU A 181 -22.03 2.71 -20.93
CA LEU A 181 -21.37 2.02 -22.07
C LEU A 181 -20.48 2.95 -22.90
N THR A 182 -20.83 4.24 -23.01
CA THR A 182 -19.96 5.27 -23.61
C THR A 182 -18.72 5.58 -22.77
N GLY A 183 -18.60 5.04 -21.56
CA GLY A 183 -17.53 5.34 -20.62
C GLY A 183 -17.60 6.74 -20.03
N LYS A 184 -18.66 7.53 -20.28
CA LYS A 184 -18.79 8.91 -19.80
C LYS A 184 -18.61 9.02 -18.28
N LEU A 185 -19.24 8.13 -17.51
CA LEU A 185 -19.10 8.10 -16.05
C LEU A 185 -17.69 7.71 -15.58
N GLN A 186 -16.99 6.85 -16.32
CA GLN A 186 -15.63 6.42 -15.97
C GLN A 186 -14.58 7.48 -16.31
N LYS A 187 -14.79 8.22 -17.40
CA LYS A 187 -13.89 9.27 -17.89
C LYS A 187 -14.06 10.59 -17.12
N PHE A 188 -15.24 10.82 -16.55
CA PHE A 188 -15.54 12.03 -15.79
C PHE A 188 -14.63 12.17 -14.56
N ARG A 189 -14.02 13.35 -14.42
CA ARG A 189 -13.22 13.72 -13.25
C ARG A 189 -13.84 14.93 -12.58
N GLU A 190 -14.14 14.81 -11.29
CA GLU A 190 -14.76 15.89 -10.51
C GLU A 190 -13.87 17.14 -10.46
N GLU A 191 -12.54 16.97 -10.43
CA GLU A 191 -11.57 18.07 -10.44
C GLU A 191 -11.59 18.88 -11.75
N LEU A 192 -12.00 18.26 -12.85
CA LEU A 192 -11.94 18.83 -14.20
C LEU A 192 -13.28 18.57 -14.94
N PRO A 193 -14.37 19.24 -14.54
CA PRO A 193 -15.71 18.97 -15.08
C PRO A 193 -15.83 19.34 -16.57
N ASN A 194 -15.03 20.28 -17.04
CA ASN A 194 -15.01 20.76 -18.43
C ASN A 194 -13.96 20.04 -19.28
N ALA A 195 -13.39 18.93 -18.80
CA ALA A 195 -12.43 18.15 -19.58
C ALA A 195 -13.11 17.55 -20.82
N ILE A 196 -12.48 17.72 -21.97
CA ILE A 196 -12.93 17.15 -23.24
C ILE A 196 -12.03 15.96 -23.54
N ASP A 197 -12.64 14.80 -23.80
CA ASP A 197 -11.95 13.61 -24.28
C ASP A 197 -12.24 13.44 -25.77
N LEU A 198 -11.17 13.37 -26.57
CA LEU A 198 -11.21 13.25 -28.03
C LEU A 198 -10.69 11.88 -28.51
N SER A 199 -10.46 10.93 -27.59
CA SER A 199 -9.94 9.60 -27.93
C SER A 199 -10.85 8.84 -28.91
N ASP A 200 -12.16 8.89 -28.68
CA ASP A 200 -13.16 8.16 -29.47
C ASP A 200 -13.93 9.09 -30.44
N ALA A 201 -13.39 10.29 -30.71
CA ALA A 201 -14.06 11.27 -31.57
C ALA A 201 -13.78 10.98 -33.05
N ASP A 202 -14.83 11.01 -33.87
CA ASP A 202 -14.72 10.97 -35.34
C ASP A 202 -14.12 12.28 -35.84
N LEU A 203 -12.79 12.30 -35.93
CA LEU A 203 -12.03 13.46 -36.37
C LEU A 203 -11.63 13.33 -37.85
N PRO A 204 -11.51 14.45 -38.57
CA PRO A 204 -10.96 14.47 -39.91
C PRO A 204 -9.57 13.81 -39.98
N VAL A 205 -9.25 13.14 -41.09
CA VAL A 205 -8.01 12.35 -41.27
C VAL A 205 -6.73 13.16 -41.05
N ASN A 206 -6.79 14.48 -41.23
CA ASN A 206 -5.66 15.40 -41.02
C ASN A 206 -5.44 15.79 -39.55
N VAL A 207 -6.31 15.40 -38.63
CA VAL A 207 -6.21 15.71 -37.20
C VAL A 207 -5.83 14.45 -36.45
N VAL A 208 -4.64 14.45 -35.83
CA VAL A 208 -4.18 13.34 -35.00
C VAL A 208 -4.19 13.77 -33.54
N VAL A 209 -5.01 13.09 -32.74
CA VAL A 209 -4.97 13.22 -31.28
C VAL A 209 -3.94 12.25 -30.75
N ARG A 210 -2.90 12.77 -30.08
CA ARG A 210 -1.90 11.94 -29.42
C ARG A 210 -2.49 11.37 -28.14
N GLU A 211 -2.28 10.07 -27.93
CA GLU A 211 -2.70 9.43 -26.68
C GLU A 211 -2.01 10.08 -25.49
N HIS A 212 -2.81 10.51 -24.51
CA HIS A 212 -2.30 11.13 -23.30
C HIS A 212 -1.82 10.06 -22.32
N VAL A 213 -0.55 9.69 -22.41
CA VAL A 213 0.11 8.79 -21.45
C VAL A 213 0.86 9.62 -20.41
N LEU A 214 0.54 9.41 -19.13
CA LEU A 214 1.20 10.12 -18.03
C LEU A 214 2.72 9.85 -18.02
N PRO A 215 3.59 10.86 -17.91
CA PRO A 215 5.05 10.67 -17.88
C PRO A 215 5.53 9.72 -16.78
N LYS A 216 4.80 9.68 -15.65
CA LYS A 216 5.05 8.75 -14.55
C LYS A 216 4.83 7.29 -14.96
N VAL A 217 3.83 7.02 -15.81
CA VAL A 217 3.56 5.66 -16.33
C VAL A 217 4.65 5.27 -17.31
N GLN A 218 5.02 6.14 -18.25
CA GLN A 218 6.11 5.91 -19.20
C GLN A 218 7.44 5.62 -18.50
N ARG A 219 7.78 6.38 -17.45
CA ARG A 219 8.98 6.12 -16.65
C ARG A 219 8.92 4.79 -15.90
N LYS A 220 7.75 4.42 -15.37
CA LYS A 220 7.56 3.13 -14.69
C LYS A 220 7.72 1.95 -15.65
N THR A 221 7.12 2.01 -16.82
CA THR A 221 7.24 0.95 -17.83
C THR A 221 8.67 0.85 -18.33
N LEU A 222 9.34 1.98 -18.61
CA LEU A 222 10.75 1.99 -18.98
C LEU A 222 11.64 1.36 -17.90
N ASN A 223 11.45 1.73 -16.64
CA ASN A 223 12.22 1.16 -15.53
C ASN A 223 11.94 -0.34 -15.33
N ALA A 224 10.72 -0.79 -15.57
CA ALA A 224 10.38 -2.21 -15.52
C ALA A 224 11.12 -2.99 -16.61
N VAL A 225 11.09 -2.49 -17.86
CA VAL A 225 11.82 -3.08 -18.99
C VAL A 225 13.32 -3.10 -18.72
N LEU A 226 13.92 -2.01 -18.25
CA LEU A 226 15.35 -1.98 -17.93
C LEU A 226 15.73 -2.99 -16.82
N ARG A 227 14.86 -3.18 -15.82
CA ARG A 227 15.05 -4.20 -14.79
C ARG A 227 15.00 -5.60 -15.38
N GLU A 228 14.02 -5.89 -16.23
CA GLU A 228 13.91 -7.18 -16.92
C GLU A 228 15.14 -7.46 -17.79
N VAL A 229 15.59 -6.49 -18.58
CA VAL A 229 16.81 -6.60 -19.39
C VAL A 229 18.02 -6.87 -18.50
N SER A 230 18.20 -6.11 -17.41
CA SER A 230 19.32 -6.32 -16.48
C SER A 230 19.27 -7.70 -15.79
N ALA A 231 18.09 -8.23 -15.50
CA ALA A 231 17.92 -9.57 -14.94
C ALA A 231 18.28 -10.66 -15.97
N LEU A 232 17.91 -10.46 -17.24
CA LEU A 232 18.29 -11.35 -18.34
C LEU A 232 19.80 -11.31 -18.61
N GLU A 233 20.43 -10.13 -18.56
CA GLU A 233 21.88 -10.01 -18.73
C GLU A 233 22.65 -10.65 -17.58
N THR A 234 22.24 -10.38 -16.33
CA THR A 234 22.90 -10.97 -15.15
C THR A 234 22.74 -12.48 -15.08
N SER A 235 21.58 -13.03 -15.47
CA SER A 235 21.38 -14.48 -15.54
C SER A 235 22.24 -15.12 -16.64
N LYS A 236 22.32 -14.50 -17.82
CA LYS A 236 23.22 -14.94 -18.91
C LYS A 236 24.69 -14.86 -18.50
N ALA A 237 25.10 -13.78 -17.84
CA ALA A 237 26.47 -13.61 -17.35
C ALA A 237 26.82 -14.65 -16.28
N LYS A 238 25.93 -14.91 -15.33
CA LYS A 238 26.10 -15.99 -14.34
C LYS A 238 26.21 -17.37 -15.02
N ALA A 239 25.34 -17.67 -15.98
CA ALA A 239 25.41 -18.92 -16.72
C ALA A 239 26.72 -19.07 -17.52
N ALA A 240 27.22 -18.00 -18.11
CA ALA A 240 28.51 -17.99 -18.80
C ALA A 240 29.69 -18.21 -17.83
N LEU A 241 29.66 -17.57 -16.65
CA LEU A 241 30.67 -17.76 -15.60
C LEU A 241 30.68 -19.20 -15.08
N GLU A 242 29.52 -19.79 -14.82
CA GLU A 242 29.45 -21.18 -14.37
C GLU A 242 29.93 -22.16 -15.44
N ARG A 243 29.64 -21.91 -16.73
CA ARG A 243 30.22 -22.71 -17.84
C ARG A 243 31.74 -22.58 -17.91
N ALA A 244 32.28 -21.38 -17.74
CA ALA A 244 33.72 -21.14 -17.77
C ALA A 244 34.46 -21.73 -16.56
N LYS A 245 33.80 -21.89 -15.41
CA LYS A 245 34.36 -22.60 -14.25
C LYS A 245 34.34 -24.12 -14.40
N ALA A 246 33.47 -24.65 -15.26
CA ALA A 246 33.30 -26.09 -15.45
C ALA A 246 34.24 -26.68 -16.52
N THR A 247 34.87 -25.82 -17.34
CA THR A 247 35.95 -26.15 -18.29
C THR A 247 37.31 -25.92 -17.67
#